data_AF-A0A835V182-F1
#
_entry.id   AF-A0A835V182-F1
#
_cell.length_a   1.000
_cell.length_b   1.000
_cell.length_c   1.000
_cell.angle_alpha   90.00
_cell.angle_beta   90.00
_cell.angle_gamma   90.00
#
_symmetry.space_group_name_H-M   'P 1'
#
loop_
_entity.id
_entity.type
_entity.pdbx_description
1 polymer ?
#
loop_
_entity_poly.entity_id
_entity_poly.type
_entity_poly.pdbx_seq_one_letter_code
_entity_poly.pdbx_strand_id
1 'polypeptide(L)'
;MLEVDDVSPDKCTFTFAITYSSQEQSSASGEAVHAVAVKTSYVSDLYVANSLVNLYSEFRKMSCSRKLFDEMPLRDAVSWTNLMKGYVKQGQLTTAQELFDEMPHRNEVSWVVIIAGYVKVGRYHDAIELFNSMLQSSSNRPNEAALVLVLSACTHIGAVSQGRWIHAYIDKHKFPMSINITNALIDMYCKCGILHSAREVFSRTPARDLLTWSTLISGLALHGRGHDALKLFDQMLSSGFHPDSIAVLGILNGCSHAGLVEEGCSIFYNMSQTWGITPEIEHYGCLIDLLGRAGQLQKALAIIIKMPLEPDIVMWRSLLSACRNHRNIELGERILHQIALLDLKKQGGGHLLVSNMYATFGRWDKMAQLRCRAREESEMKKPGWSCIEVDGEVHEFVADDRLHPRIAEIRHKLDDVLREAGMKGGYVSNTGQVLFDLSEEDRVQAVQWHSEKLAVAFGLMSMDVGCSIRIVKSLRICEDCHSAMKAISGVFEKEIVVRDRSRFHTFREGKCSCMDYW
;
A
#
# COMPACT_ATOMS: atom_id res chain seq x y z
N MET A 1 -5.16 28.82 36.53
CA MET A 1 -4.77 27.93 37.65
C MET A 1 -3.29 27.58 37.50
N LEU A 2 -2.40 28.57 37.64
CA LEU A 2 -0.93 28.39 37.58
C LEU A 2 -0.20 29.20 38.68
N GLU A 3 -0.91 29.57 39.74
CA GLU A 3 -0.28 30.04 40.98
C GLU A 3 -0.58 28.96 42.02
N VAL A 4 0.29 27.96 42.07
CA VAL A 4 0.42 27.09 43.24
C VAL A 4 1.79 27.44 43.80
N ASP A 5 1.78 28.15 44.93
CA ASP A 5 2.89 28.46 45.83
C ASP A 5 4.18 29.03 45.19
N ASP A 6 4.29 30.36 45.15
CA ASP A 6 5.54 31.17 45.08
C ASP A 6 6.58 30.86 43.98
N VAL A 7 6.24 30.02 42.99
CA VAL A 7 7.11 29.67 41.86
C VAL A 7 6.60 30.31 40.58
N SER A 8 7.31 31.32 40.07
CA SER A 8 7.02 31.93 38.77
C SER A 8 7.27 30.93 37.63
N PRO A 9 6.38 30.82 36.62
CA PRO A 9 6.60 29.96 35.46
C PRO A 9 7.89 30.32 34.72
N ASP A 10 8.69 29.31 34.38
CA ASP A 10 9.87 29.44 33.54
C ASP A 10 9.64 28.82 32.14
N LYS A 11 10.66 28.88 31.30
CA LYS A 11 10.62 28.29 29.95
C LYS A 11 10.30 26.79 29.93
N CYS A 12 10.71 26.05 30.97
CA CYS A 12 10.45 24.61 31.07
C CYS A 12 8.98 24.37 31.38
N THR A 13 8.41 25.11 32.33
CA THR A 13 6.98 25.08 32.67
C THR A 13 6.12 25.30 31.43
N PHE A 14 6.42 26.34 30.63
CA PHE A 14 5.68 26.59 29.38
C PHE A 14 5.86 25.47 28.36
N THR A 15 7.09 25.00 28.13
CA THR A 15 7.38 23.92 27.17
C THR A 15 6.59 22.65 27.51
N PHE A 16 6.59 22.23 28.78
CA PHE A 16 5.83 21.05 29.22
C PHE A 16 4.32 21.26 29.16
N ALA A 17 3.83 22.42 29.62
CA ALA A 17 2.39 22.73 29.56
C ALA A 17 1.88 22.75 28.10
N ILE A 18 2.60 23.38 27.18
CA ILE A 18 2.25 23.41 25.75
C ILE A 18 2.29 22.00 25.15
N THR A 19 3.34 21.22 25.47
CA THR A 19 3.47 19.85 24.96
C THR A 19 2.32 18.97 25.45
N TYR A 20 1.92 19.10 26.72
CA TYR A 20 0.76 18.41 27.26
C TYR A 20 -0.53 18.84 26.54
N SER A 21 -0.77 20.15 26.40
CA SER A 21 -1.93 20.68 25.69
C SER A 21 -2.01 20.21 24.23
N SER A 22 -0.88 19.89 23.58
CA SER A 22 -0.87 19.38 22.20
C SER A 22 -1.45 17.98 22.04
N GLN A 23 -1.62 17.25 23.15
CA GLN A 23 -2.21 15.91 23.17
C GLN A 23 -3.70 15.93 23.51
N GLU A 24 -4.25 17.09 23.88
CA GLU A 24 -5.67 17.24 24.21
C GLU A 24 -6.55 17.28 22.95
N GLN A 25 -7.85 17.03 23.13
CA GLN A 25 -8.83 17.09 22.02
C GLN A 25 -9.13 18.53 21.57
N SER A 26 -8.88 19.54 22.40
CA SER A 26 -9.21 20.94 22.15
C SER A 26 -7.99 21.83 22.22
N SER A 27 -7.90 22.80 21.29
CA SER A 27 -6.82 23.79 21.28
C SER A 27 -6.93 24.84 22.39
N ALA A 28 -8.08 24.93 23.07
CA ALA A 28 -8.39 26.03 23.98
C ALA A 28 -7.39 26.12 25.15
N SER A 29 -6.99 24.97 25.71
CA SER A 29 -5.98 24.87 26.77
C SER A 29 -4.63 25.42 26.29
N GLY A 30 -4.16 24.96 25.12
CA GLY A 30 -2.91 25.42 24.53
C GLY A 30 -2.92 26.90 24.13
N GLU A 31 -4.06 27.42 23.65
CA GLU A 31 -4.23 28.84 23.34
C GLU A 31 -4.23 29.72 24.58
N ALA A 32 -4.78 29.23 25.69
CA ALA A 32 -4.69 29.92 26.98
C ALA A 32 -3.24 29.96 27.49
N VAL A 33 -2.51 28.83 27.40
CA VAL A 33 -1.08 28.79 27.77
C VAL A 33 -0.25 29.70 26.87
N HIS A 34 -0.52 29.73 25.56
CA HIS A 34 0.11 30.66 24.63
C HIS A 34 -0.14 32.13 25.01
N ALA A 35 -1.38 32.50 25.35
CA ALA A 35 -1.69 33.86 25.78
C ALA A 35 -0.94 34.27 27.05
N VAL A 36 -0.74 33.34 28.00
CA VAL A 36 0.07 33.58 29.20
C VAL A 36 1.56 33.72 28.85
N ALA A 37 2.08 32.89 27.93
CA ALA A 37 3.46 33.00 27.44
C ALA A 37 3.73 34.33 26.74
N VAL A 38 2.76 34.87 25.99
CA VAL A 38 2.84 36.22 25.40
C VAL A 38 2.88 37.29 26.48
N LYS A 39 1.96 37.25 27.46
CA LYS A 39 1.92 38.23 28.56
C LYS A 39 3.19 38.26 29.40
N THR A 40 3.85 37.12 29.54
CA THR A 40 5.08 36.95 30.32
C THR A 40 6.36 37.05 29.46
N SER A 41 6.23 37.41 28.18
CA SER A 41 7.33 37.58 27.19
C SER A 41 8.14 36.33 26.85
N TYR A 42 7.72 35.14 27.29
CA TYR A 42 8.39 33.87 26.99
C TYR A 42 8.13 33.36 25.56
N VAL A 43 7.21 33.95 24.80
CA VAL A 43 6.95 33.57 23.40
C VAL A 43 8.18 33.73 22.49
N SER A 44 9.12 34.60 22.87
CA SER A 44 10.39 34.84 22.15
C SER A 44 11.48 33.80 22.46
N ASP A 45 11.31 32.99 23.51
CA ASP A 45 12.21 31.88 23.83
C ASP A 45 12.08 30.77 22.79
N LEU A 46 13.23 30.30 22.28
CA LEU A 46 13.30 29.32 21.20
C LEU A 46 12.54 28.01 21.50
N TYR A 47 12.62 27.51 22.74
CA TYR A 47 11.98 26.23 23.11
C TYR A 47 10.46 26.37 23.25
N VAL A 48 10.02 27.50 23.82
CA VAL A 48 8.59 27.82 23.95
C VAL A 48 7.99 28.04 22.56
N ALA A 49 8.64 28.82 21.71
CA ALA A 49 8.22 29.04 20.33
C ALA A 49 8.15 27.74 19.51
N ASN A 50 9.17 26.87 19.60
CA ASN A 50 9.18 25.56 18.96
C ASN A 50 8.00 24.68 19.39
N SER A 51 7.66 24.71 20.69
CA SER A 51 6.52 23.97 21.24
C SER A 51 5.19 24.54 20.75
N LEU A 52 5.05 25.86 20.63
CA LEU A 52 3.87 26.52 20.09
C LEU A 52 3.66 26.23 18.60
N VAL A 53 4.73 26.24 17.80
CA VAL A 53 4.67 25.84 16.37
C VAL A 53 4.14 24.41 16.23
N ASN A 54 4.61 23.48 17.07
CA ASN A 54 4.12 22.10 17.10
C ASN A 54 2.66 22.01 17.58
N LEU A 55 2.29 22.72 18.65
CA LEU A 55 0.92 22.79 19.17
C LEU A 55 -0.08 23.14 18.06
N TYR A 56 0.14 24.24 17.35
CA TYR A 56 -0.77 24.67 16.30
C TYR A 56 -0.76 23.73 15.09
N SER A 57 0.36 23.08 14.80
CA SER A 57 0.45 22.04 13.77
C SER A 57 -0.39 20.81 14.12
N GLU A 58 -0.37 20.37 15.38
CA GLU A 58 -1.17 19.24 15.88
C GLU A 58 -2.68 19.52 15.77
N PHE A 59 -3.10 20.77 16.05
CA PHE A 59 -4.49 21.22 15.88
C PHE A 59 -4.86 21.64 14.45
N ARG A 60 -4.01 21.38 13.45
CA ARG A 60 -4.24 21.71 12.02
C ARG A 60 -4.43 23.21 11.75
N LYS A 61 -3.99 24.09 12.66
CA LYS A 61 -4.03 25.56 12.51
C LYS A 61 -2.73 26.05 11.87
N MET A 62 -2.46 25.63 10.64
CA MET A 62 -1.18 25.89 9.96
C MET A 62 -0.89 27.38 9.71
N SER A 63 -1.93 28.20 9.54
CA SER A 63 -1.76 29.66 9.44
C SER A 63 -1.18 30.26 10.72
N CYS A 64 -1.61 29.81 11.89
CA CYS A 64 -1.07 30.25 13.18
C CYS A 64 0.35 29.73 13.39
N SER A 65 0.59 28.45 13.05
CA SER A 65 1.92 27.84 13.15
C SER A 65 2.95 28.56 12.27
N ARG A 66 2.58 28.87 11.02
CA ARG A 66 3.42 29.63 10.08
C ARG A 66 3.72 31.04 10.58
N LYS A 67 2.71 31.78 11.05
CA LYS A 67 2.90 33.13 11.62
C LYS A 67 3.88 33.12 12.79
N LEU A 68 3.71 32.20 13.73
CA LEU A 68 4.62 32.06 14.86
C LEU A 68 6.04 31.80 14.39
N PHE A 69 6.22 30.87 13.45
CA PHE A 69 7.53 30.58 12.88
C PHE A 69 8.17 31.80 12.19
N ASP A 70 7.39 32.56 11.42
CA ASP A 70 7.87 33.78 10.75
C ASP A 70 8.23 34.89 11.75
N GLU A 71 7.58 34.96 12.91
CA GLU A 71 7.86 35.93 13.98
C GLU A 71 9.04 35.51 14.91
N MET A 72 9.52 34.27 14.82
CA MET A 72 10.64 33.80 15.66
C MET A 72 11.93 34.59 15.38
N PRO A 73 12.60 35.14 16.41
CA PRO A 73 13.84 35.90 16.24
C PRO A 73 15.01 35.00 15.84
N LEU A 74 15.01 33.76 16.31
CA LEU A 74 15.98 32.72 15.99
C LEU A 74 15.22 31.45 15.63
N ARG A 75 15.67 30.76 14.57
CA ARG A 75 15.10 29.50 14.11
C ARG A 75 16.19 28.45 14.09
N ASP A 76 15.96 27.36 14.78
CA ASP A 76 16.86 26.21 14.78
C ASP A 76 16.26 25.07 13.95
N ALA A 77 16.99 23.96 13.82
CA ALA A 77 16.50 22.83 13.06
C ALA A 77 15.17 22.27 13.58
N VAL A 78 14.86 22.42 14.87
CA VAL A 78 13.60 21.98 15.47
C VAL A 78 12.45 22.87 15.00
N SER A 79 12.65 24.20 14.91
CA SER A 79 11.65 25.13 14.35
C SER A 79 11.21 24.72 12.96
N TRP A 80 12.18 24.49 12.06
CA TRP A 80 11.92 24.11 10.66
C TRP A 80 11.24 22.74 10.56
N THR A 81 11.78 21.74 11.27
CA THR A 81 11.26 20.36 11.19
C THR A 81 9.85 20.21 11.78
N ASN A 82 9.51 20.94 12.85
CA ASN A 82 8.16 20.96 13.40
C ASN A 82 7.15 21.52 12.40
N LEU A 83 7.48 22.65 11.76
CA LEU A 83 6.60 23.26 10.77
C LEU A 83 6.43 22.37 9.53
N MET A 84 7.54 21.81 9.00
CA MET A 84 7.50 20.84 7.90
C MET A 84 6.65 19.61 8.23
N LYS A 85 6.83 19.03 9.42
CA LYS A 85 6.06 17.87 9.90
C LYS A 85 4.57 18.21 9.95
N GLY A 86 4.21 19.42 10.39
CA GLY A 86 2.86 19.97 10.29
C GLY A 86 2.34 19.84 8.87
N TYR A 87 2.93 20.56 7.91
CA TYR A 87 2.47 20.57 6.51
C TYR A 87 2.36 19.16 5.89
N VAL A 88 3.34 18.27 6.13
CA VAL A 88 3.28 16.86 5.71
C VAL A 88 2.08 16.12 6.32
N LYS A 89 1.77 16.38 7.60
CA LYS A 89 0.62 15.77 8.29
C LYS A 89 -0.70 16.15 7.62
N GLN A 90 -0.86 17.40 7.17
CA GLN A 90 -2.07 17.85 6.45
C GLN A 90 -2.03 17.63 4.93
N GLY A 91 -0.99 16.97 4.40
CA GLY A 91 -0.89 16.63 2.97
C GLY A 91 -0.41 17.76 2.07
N GLN A 92 0.07 18.87 2.63
CA GLN A 92 0.64 19.99 1.89
C GLN A 92 2.14 19.75 1.62
N LEU A 93 2.44 18.70 0.84
CA LEU A 93 3.81 18.26 0.59
C LEU A 93 4.66 19.32 -0.14
N THR A 94 4.08 20.06 -1.08
CA THR A 94 4.79 21.11 -1.83
C THR A 94 5.35 22.19 -0.90
N THR A 95 4.53 22.69 0.02
CA THR A 95 4.96 23.69 1.01
C THR A 95 6.00 23.13 1.98
N ALA A 96 5.89 21.85 2.35
CA ALA A 96 6.93 21.20 3.15
C ALA A 96 8.27 21.08 2.40
N GLN A 97 8.23 20.84 1.08
CA GLN A 97 9.41 20.80 0.22
C GLN A 97 10.04 22.20 0.08
N GLU A 98 9.24 23.25 -0.13
CA GLU A 98 9.72 24.64 -0.15
C GLU A 98 10.46 24.99 1.15
N LEU A 99 9.87 24.67 2.32
CA LEU A 99 10.52 24.88 3.61
C LEU A 99 11.81 24.07 3.78
N PHE A 100 11.84 22.85 3.26
CA PHE A 100 13.06 22.02 3.26
C PHE A 100 14.17 22.62 2.40
N ASP A 101 13.80 23.30 1.30
CA ASP A 101 14.74 23.95 0.40
C ASP A 101 15.24 25.29 0.91
N GLU A 102 14.42 26.01 1.66
CA GLU A 102 14.79 27.25 2.36
C GLU A 102 15.65 27.00 3.61
N MET A 103 15.65 25.78 4.16
CA MET A 103 16.34 25.45 5.40
C MET A 103 17.87 25.62 5.27
N PRO A 104 18.52 26.52 6.05
CA PRO A 104 19.94 26.80 5.91
C PRO A 104 20.86 25.59 6.15
N HIS A 105 20.48 24.73 7.11
CA HIS A 105 21.24 23.56 7.50
C HIS A 105 20.31 22.35 7.67
N ARG A 106 20.22 21.52 6.61
CA ARG A 106 19.47 20.27 6.64
C ARG A 106 20.19 19.25 7.51
N ASN A 107 19.49 18.71 8.51
CA ASN A 107 19.97 17.65 9.40
C ASN A 107 19.22 16.33 9.16
N GLU A 108 19.63 15.25 9.83
CA GLU A 108 19.03 13.92 9.70
C GLU A 108 17.49 13.92 9.89
N VAL A 109 16.98 14.71 10.84
CA VAL A 109 15.53 14.78 11.13
C VAL A 109 14.77 15.43 9.96
N SER A 110 15.30 16.52 9.39
CA SER A 110 14.66 17.19 8.24
C SER A 110 14.54 16.29 7.01
N TRP A 111 15.59 15.50 6.72
CA TRP A 111 15.56 14.47 5.67
C TRP A 111 14.51 13.40 5.94
N VAL A 112 14.44 12.88 7.16
CA VAL A 112 13.43 11.87 7.54
C VAL A 112 12.01 12.41 7.37
N VAL A 113 11.75 13.65 7.80
CA VAL A 113 10.41 14.27 7.69
C VAL A 113 9.97 14.40 6.23
N ILE A 114 10.85 14.89 5.35
CA ILE A 114 10.49 15.07 3.95
C ILE A 114 10.34 13.73 3.22
N ILE A 115 11.26 12.78 3.42
CA ILE A 115 11.17 11.42 2.86
C ILE A 115 9.87 10.74 3.31
N ALA A 116 9.53 10.81 4.60
CA ALA A 116 8.28 10.27 5.12
C ALA A 116 7.04 10.92 4.46
N GLY A 117 7.11 12.23 4.17
CA GLY A 117 6.06 12.95 3.46
C GLY A 117 5.84 12.42 2.04
N TYR A 118 6.91 12.19 1.29
CA TYR A 118 6.83 11.61 -0.05
C TYR A 118 6.28 10.17 -0.04
N VAL A 119 6.74 9.32 0.90
CA VAL A 119 6.21 7.96 1.11
C VAL A 119 4.70 8.00 1.42
N LYS A 120 4.27 8.91 2.29
CA LYS A 120 2.85 9.05 2.69
C LYS A 120 1.94 9.45 1.52
N VAL A 121 2.42 10.30 0.61
CA VAL A 121 1.67 10.73 -0.58
C VAL A 121 1.73 9.69 -1.71
N GLY A 122 2.57 8.66 -1.58
CA GLY A 122 2.74 7.59 -2.57
C GLY A 122 3.75 7.92 -3.67
N ARG A 123 4.58 8.96 -3.48
CA ARG A 123 5.65 9.36 -4.39
C ARG A 123 6.95 8.65 -4.01
N TYR A 124 6.98 7.34 -4.19
CA TYR A 124 8.05 6.48 -3.68
C TYR A 124 9.38 6.64 -4.42
N HIS A 125 9.36 6.93 -5.73
CA HIS A 125 10.56 7.20 -6.52
C HIS A 125 11.31 8.43 -5.98
N ASP A 126 10.60 9.54 -5.83
CA ASP A 126 11.15 10.78 -5.27
C ASP A 126 11.68 10.59 -3.83
N ALA A 127 11.02 9.74 -3.03
CA ALA A 127 11.50 9.42 -1.68
C ALA A 127 12.87 8.73 -1.69
N ILE A 128 13.12 7.85 -2.67
CA ILE A 128 14.42 7.18 -2.85
C ILE A 128 15.46 8.17 -3.40
N GLU A 129 15.08 9.07 -4.31
CA GLU A 129 15.98 10.12 -4.81
C GLU A 129 16.40 11.09 -3.71
N LEU A 130 15.48 11.48 -2.83
CA LEU A 130 15.78 12.29 -1.65
C LEU A 130 16.72 11.56 -0.70
N PHE A 131 16.55 10.25 -0.50
CA PHE A 131 17.49 9.45 0.29
C PHE A 131 18.87 9.38 -0.34
N ASN A 132 18.97 9.24 -1.67
CA ASN A 132 20.25 9.29 -2.39
C ASN A 132 20.91 10.67 -2.26
N SER A 133 20.11 11.75 -2.31
CA SER A 133 20.58 13.11 -2.10
C SER A 133 21.08 13.32 -0.66
N MET A 134 20.42 12.73 0.33
CA MET A 134 20.87 12.72 1.72
C MET A 134 22.26 12.07 1.84
N LEU A 135 22.46 10.91 1.18
CA LEU A 135 23.74 10.19 1.19
C LEU A 135 24.89 10.97 0.53
N GLN A 136 24.59 11.80 -0.47
CA GLN A 136 25.57 12.67 -1.13
C GLN A 136 25.93 13.90 -0.28
N SER A 137 25.08 14.27 0.69
CA SER A 137 25.37 15.37 1.60
C SER A 137 26.45 14.97 2.62
N SER A 138 27.56 15.72 2.64
CA SER A 138 28.78 15.38 3.38
C SER A 138 28.63 15.31 4.91
N SER A 139 27.54 15.84 5.46
CA SER A 139 27.29 15.95 6.90
C SER A 139 26.24 15.00 7.47
N ASN A 140 25.41 14.34 6.64
CA ASN A 140 24.22 13.62 7.15
C ASN A 140 24.29 12.13 6.83
N ARG A 141 24.65 11.32 7.83
CA ARG A 141 24.49 9.87 7.73
C ARG A 141 23.02 9.50 7.95
N PRO A 142 22.47 8.56 7.18
CA PRO A 142 21.11 8.08 7.43
C PRO A 142 21.05 7.40 8.79
N ASN A 143 20.01 7.73 9.55
CA ASN A 143 19.67 7.01 10.78
C ASN A 143 18.74 5.83 10.48
N GLU A 144 18.43 5.05 11.51
CA GLU A 144 17.53 3.89 11.42
C GLU A 144 16.17 4.25 10.79
N ALA A 145 15.57 5.38 11.17
CA ALA A 145 14.28 5.80 10.64
C ALA A 145 14.33 6.06 9.13
N ALA A 146 15.39 6.72 8.63
CA ALA A 146 15.60 6.95 7.21
C ALA A 146 15.71 5.62 6.43
N LEU A 147 16.49 4.66 6.97
CA LEU A 147 16.67 3.33 6.37
C LEU A 147 15.34 2.55 6.28
N VAL A 148 14.56 2.54 7.36
CA VAL A 148 13.24 1.89 7.39
C VAL A 148 12.28 2.53 6.37
N LEU A 149 12.26 3.85 6.27
CA LEU A 149 11.41 4.58 5.31
C LEU A 149 11.78 4.28 3.86
N VAL A 150 13.07 4.29 3.52
CA VAL A 150 13.49 4.02 2.14
C VAL A 150 13.31 2.55 1.77
N LEU A 151 13.50 1.61 2.70
CA LEU A 151 13.14 0.20 2.50
C LEU A 151 11.63 0.05 2.26
N SER A 152 10.80 0.79 3.01
CA SER A 152 9.35 0.85 2.79
C SER A 152 9.02 1.36 1.39
N ALA A 153 9.64 2.45 0.93
CA ALA A 153 9.47 2.98 -0.42
C ALA A 153 9.83 1.94 -1.49
N CYS A 154 10.95 1.22 -1.31
CA CYS A 154 11.34 0.12 -2.21
C CYS A 154 10.27 -0.97 -2.29
N THR A 155 9.62 -1.30 -1.17
CA THR A 155 8.54 -2.31 -1.15
C THR A 155 7.35 -1.92 -2.01
N HIS A 156 7.07 -0.62 -2.17
CA HIS A 156 5.89 -0.15 -2.88
C HIS A 156 6.06 -0.19 -4.39
N ILE A 157 7.25 0.11 -4.91
CA ILE A 157 7.54 0.12 -6.34
C ILE A 157 8.28 -1.14 -6.82
N GLY A 158 8.70 -2.01 -5.90
CA GLY A 158 9.41 -3.25 -6.22
C GLY A 158 10.88 -3.03 -6.59
N ALA A 159 11.53 -2.02 -6.01
CA ALA A 159 12.94 -1.66 -6.26
C ALA A 159 13.91 -2.64 -5.57
N VAL A 160 14.15 -3.79 -6.19
CA VAL A 160 15.00 -4.87 -5.66
C VAL A 160 16.45 -4.44 -5.56
N SER A 161 17.00 -3.77 -6.58
CA SER A 161 18.43 -3.41 -6.59
C SER A 161 18.73 -2.36 -5.52
N GLN A 162 17.88 -1.35 -5.39
CA GLN A 162 17.95 -0.36 -4.31
C GLN A 162 17.82 -1.04 -2.95
N GLY A 163 16.83 -1.91 -2.75
CA GLY A 163 16.65 -2.64 -1.50
C GLY A 163 17.87 -3.48 -1.10
N ARG A 164 18.48 -4.18 -2.07
CA ARG A 164 19.73 -4.93 -1.85
C ARG A 164 20.92 -4.02 -1.55
N TRP A 165 21.03 -2.90 -2.26
CA TRP A 165 22.07 -1.91 -2.02
C TRP A 165 21.96 -1.32 -0.61
N ILE A 166 20.75 -0.99 -0.15
CA ILE A 166 20.48 -0.50 1.21
C ILE A 166 20.85 -1.57 2.24
N HIS A 167 20.51 -2.84 2.01
CA HIS A 167 20.92 -3.94 2.89
C HIS A 167 22.45 -4.07 2.97
N ALA A 168 23.14 -4.01 1.83
CA ALA A 168 24.60 -4.02 1.79
C ALA A 168 25.21 -2.79 2.48
N TYR A 169 24.57 -1.62 2.37
CA TYR A 169 24.96 -0.40 3.06
C TYR A 169 24.87 -0.57 4.59
N ILE A 170 23.76 -1.13 5.10
CA ILE A 170 23.56 -1.46 6.52
C ILE A 170 24.71 -2.35 7.03
N ASP A 171 25.03 -3.42 6.29
CA ASP A 171 26.09 -4.37 6.64
C ASP A 171 27.50 -3.77 6.58
N LYS A 172 27.76 -2.94 5.56
CA LYS A 172 29.04 -2.26 5.33
C LYS A 172 29.33 -1.24 6.42
N HIS A 173 28.32 -0.47 6.81
CA HIS A 173 28.44 0.56 7.84
C HIS A 173 28.20 0.06 9.27
N LYS A 174 27.98 -1.25 9.43
CA LYS A 174 27.81 -1.90 10.74
C LYS A 174 26.66 -1.31 11.55
N PHE A 175 25.56 -0.95 10.87
CA PHE A 175 24.34 -0.58 11.58
C PHE A 175 23.88 -1.77 12.43
N PRO A 176 23.46 -1.53 13.69
CA PRO A 176 22.91 -2.59 14.50
C PRO A 176 21.67 -3.14 13.80
N MET A 177 21.57 -4.46 13.67
CA MET A 177 20.39 -5.12 13.10
C MET A 177 19.26 -5.09 14.14
N SER A 178 18.70 -3.89 14.35
CA SER A 178 17.56 -3.66 15.23
C SER A 178 16.36 -4.45 14.72
N ILE A 179 15.36 -4.62 15.58
CA ILE A 179 14.13 -5.32 15.20
C ILE A 179 13.38 -4.58 14.09
N ASN A 180 13.42 -3.24 14.07
CA ASN A 180 12.77 -2.45 13.03
C ASN A 180 13.46 -2.62 11.68
N ILE A 181 14.81 -2.57 11.64
CA ILE A 181 15.57 -2.79 10.40
C ILE A 181 15.35 -4.22 9.90
N THR A 182 15.39 -5.20 10.81
CA THR A 182 15.10 -6.60 10.48
C THR A 182 13.73 -6.75 9.83
N ASN A 183 12.68 -6.23 10.46
CA ASN A 183 11.31 -6.32 9.97
C ASN A 183 11.14 -5.59 8.63
N ALA A 184 11.75 -4.41 8.47
CA ALA A 184 11.74 -3.67 7.21
C ALA A 184 12.45 -4.42 6.07
N LEU A 185 13.57 -5.10 6.35
CA LEU A 185 14.27 -5.92 5.37
C LEU A 185 13.47 -7.16 4.97
N ILE A 186 12.87 -7.86 5.93
CA ILE A 186 12.00 -9.01 5.66
C ILE A 186 10.80 -8.58 4.81
N ASP A 187 10.11 -7.49 5.18
CA ASP A 187 8.97 -6.96 4.41
C ASP A 187 9.39 -6.56 2.99
N MET A 188 10.53 -5.87 2.87
CA MET A 188 11.10 -5.46 1.58
C MET A 188 11.41 -6.66 0.68
N TYR A 189 12.14 -7.65 1.17
CA TYR A 189 12.45 -8.83 0.37
C TYR A 189 11.20 -9.63 0.01
N CYS A 190 10.24 -9.78 0.92
CA CYS A 190 8.96 -10.43 0.64
C CYS A 190 8.19 -9.71 -0.47
N LYS A 191 7.98 -8.39 -0.35
CA LYS A 191 7.19 -7.58 -1.30
C LYS A 191 7.92 -7.26 -2.60
N CYS A 192 9.24 -7.37 -2.66
CA CYS A 192 10.00 -7.28 -3.91
C CYS A 192 10.19 -8.65 -4.60
N GLY A 193 9.64 -9.71 -4.02
CA GLY A 193 9.59 -11.04 -4.63
C GLY A 193 10.83 -11.91 -4.41
N ILE A 194 11.72 -11.54 -3.49
CA ILE A 194 12.95 -12.27 -3.15
C ILE A 194 12.78 -12.99 -1.81
N LEU A 195 11.84 -13.95 -1.78
CA LEU A 195 11.45 -14.65 -0.55
C LEU A 195 12.61 -15.41 0.13
N HIS A 196 13.60 -15.88 -0.65
CA HIS A 196 14.77 -16.56 -0.09
C HIS A 196 15.58 -15.64 0.83
N SER A 197 15.88 -14.42 0.40
CA SER A 197 16.61 -13.45 1.21
C SER A 197 15.82 -13.02 2.46
N ALA A 198 14.49 -12.93 2.36
CA ALA A 198 13.64 -12.67 3.53
C ALA A 198 13.79 -13.78 4.59
N ARG A 199 13.80 -15.05 4.17
CA ARG A 199 14.03 -16.20 5.06
C ARG A 199 15.44 -16.20 5.65
N GLU A 200 16.45 -15.82 4.87
CA GLU A 200 17.82 -15.71 5.37
C GLU A 200 17.91 -14.67 6.49
N VAL A 201 17.40 -13.46 6.26
CA VAL A 201 17.33 -12.39 7.27
C VAL A 201 16.60 -12.89 8.52
N PHE A 202 15.41 -13.47 8.36
CA PHE A 202 14.65 -14.04 9.48
C PHE A 202 15.41 -15.11 10.27
N SER A 203 16.15 -15.99 9.58
CA SER A 203 16.92 -17.07 10.21
C SER A 203 18.11 -16.55 11.03
N ARG A 204 18.73 -15.46 10.57
CA ARG A 204 19.90 -14.83 11.20
C ARG A 204 19.53 -13.96 12.40
N THR A 205 18.26 -13.63 12.60
CA THR A 205 17.78 -12.81 13.72
C THR A 205 17.57 -13.68 14.97
N PRO A 206 18.39 -13.53 16.04
CA PRO A 206 18.24 -14.32 17.25
C PRO A 206 17.06 -13.86 18.12
N ALA A 207 16.83 -12.54 18.22
CA ALA A 207 15.73 -11.94 18.98
C ALA A 207 14.59 -11.56 18.04
N ARG A 208 13.56 -12.42 17.96
CA ARG A 208 12.36 -12.21 17.15
C ARG A 208 11.22 -11.72 18.04
N ASP A 209 10.50 -10.70 17.61
CA ASP A 209 9.23 -10.28 18.20
C ASP A 209 8.06 -10.83 17.38
N LEU A 210 6.85 -10.61 17.87
CA LEU A 210 5.63 -11.01 17.17
C LEU A 210 5.56 -10.43 15.75
N LEU A 211 5.95 -9.16 15.58
CA LEU A 211 5.98 -8.50 14.27
C LEU A 211 6.93 -9.21 13.29
N THR A 212 8.08 -9.71 13.75
CA THR A 212 9.03 -10.46 12.92
C THR A 212 8.38 -11.72 12.35
N TRP A 213 7.64 -12.46 13.17
CA TRP A 213 6.88 -13.64 12.73
C TRP A 213 5.75 -13.25 11.78
N SER A 214 4.91 -12.30 12.16
CA SER A 214 3.77 -11.83 11.38
C SER A 214 4.17 -11.30 10.00
N THR A 215 5.34 -10.63 9.90
CA THR A 215 5.87 -10.10 8.63
C THR A 215 6.23 -11.22 7.67
N LEU A 216 6.94 -12.27 8.14
CA LEU A 216 7.31 -13.39 7.28
C LEU A 216 6.09 -14.27 6.94
N ILE A 217 5.15 -14.48 7.87
CA ILE A 217 3.89 -15.21 7.62
C ILE A 217 3.08 -14.50 6.53
N SER A 218 2.89 -13.18 6.66
CA SER A 218 2.24 -12.35 5.64
C SER A 218 2.98 -12.38 4.30
N GLY A 219 4.31 -12.37 4.33
CA GLY A 219 5.15 -12.55 3.14
C GLY A 219 4.90 -13.89 2.45
N LEU A 220 4.88 -15.00 3.19
CA LEU A 220 4.58 -16.33 2.65
C LEU A 220 3.17 -16.39 2.05
N ALA A 221 2.18 -15.80 2.73
CA ALA A 221 0.81 -15.69 2.25
C ALA A 221 0.71 -14.91 0.93
N LEU A 222 1.44 -13.80 0.81
CA LEU A 222 1.50 -12.98 -0.41
C LEU A 222 2.05 -13.80 -1.60
N HIS A 223 2.94 -14.76 -1.34
CA HIS A 223 3.50 -15.68 -2.34
C HIS A 223 2.65 -16.94 -2.57
N GLY A 224 1.46 -17.05 -1.96
CA GLY A 224 0.60 -18.23 -2.05
C GLY A 224 1.15 -19.47 -1.34
N ARG A 225 2.15 -19.32 -0.48
CA ARG A 225 2.83 -20.42 0.24
C ARG A 225 2.11 -20.74 1.56
N GLY A 226 0.80 -21.01 1.49
CA GLY A 226 -0.07 -21.19 2.66
C GLY A 226 0.41 -22.28 3.64
N HIS A 227 0.88 -23.43 3.14
CA HIS A 227 1.43 -24.48 4.01
C HIS A 227 2.69 -24.06 4.75
N ASP A 228 3.59 -23.32 4.10
CA ASP A 228 4.80 -22.80 4.76
C ASP A 228 4.43 -21.75 5.81
N ALA A 229 3.41 -20.94 5.52
CA ALA A 229 2.88 -19.94 6.46
C ALA A 229 2.29 -20.61 7.70
N LEU A 230 1.51 -21.70 7.55
CA LEU A 230 0.97 -22.48 8.67
C LEU A 230 2.09 -23.06 9.53
N LYS A 231 3.07 -23.71 8.90
CA LYS A 231 4.22 -24.26 9.63
C LYS A 231 4.96 -23.19 10.43
N LEU A 232 5.11 -21.99 9.87
CA LEU A 232 5.76 -20.87 10.55
C LEU A 232 4.90 -20.31 11.69
N PHE A 233 3.57 -20.25 11.51
CA PHE A 233 2.62 -19.88 12.54
C PHE A 233 2.63 -20.86 13.72
N ASP A 234 2.67 -22.18 13.45
CA ASP A 234 2.79 -23.20 14.50
C ASP A 234 4.12 -23.09 15.27
N GLN A 235 5.21 -22.75 14.58
CA GLN A 235 6.50 -22.46 15.22
C GLN A 235 6.45 -21.22 16.11
N MET A 236 5.75 -20.17 15.68
CA MET A 236 5.52 -18.97 16.49
C MET A 236 4.78 -19.32 17.79
N LEU A 237 3.68 -20.08 17.70
CA LEU A 237 2.93 -20.55 18.86
C LEU A 237 3.78 -21.43 19.78
N SER A 238 4.53 -22.37 19.21
CA SER A 238 5.42 -23.28 19.96
C SER A 238 6.58 -22.55 20.64
N SER A 239 6.95 -21.38 20.15
CA SER A 239 7.96 -20.50 20.75
C SER A 239 7.40 -19.62 21.88
N GLY A 240 6.13 -19.80 22.26
CA GLY A 240 5.47 -19.10 23.36
C GLY A 240 4.87 -17.74 23.00
N PHE A 241 4.80 -17.40 21.71
CA PHE A 241 4.15 -16.16 21.27
C PHE A 241 2.64 -16.35 21.15
N HIS A 242 1.89 -15.38 21.66
CA HIS A 242 0.47 -15.25 21.40
C HIS A 242 0.25 -14.47 20.11
N PRO A 243 -0.56 -14.98 19.16
CA PRO A 243 -0.83 -14.27 17.92
C PRO A 243 -1.63 -13.00 18.20
N ASP A 244 -1.40 -11.96 17.39
CA ASP A 244 -2.21 -10.75 17.35
C ASP A 244 -3.12 -10.74 16.11
N SER A 245 -3.94 -9.70 16.02
CA SER A 245 -4.82 -9.42 14.88
C SER A 245 -4.05 -9.50 13.54
N ILE A 246 -2.83 -8.96 13.49
CA ILE A 246 -2.00 -8.94 12.27
C ILE A 246 -1.51 -10.35 11.90
N ALA A 247 -1.03 -11.14 12.87
CA ALA A 247 -0.58 -12.51 12.65
C ALA A 247 -1.71 -13.39 12.10
N VAL A 248 -2.90 -13.29 12.71
CA VAL A 248 -4.09 -14.04 12.30
C VAL A 248 -4.52 -13.63 10.89
N LEU A 249 -4.56 -12.33 10.58
CA LEU A 249 -4.86 -11.85 9.24
C LEU A 249 -3.86 -12.38 8.19
N GLY A 250 -2.57 -12.37 8.51
CA GLY A 250 -1.52 -12.88 7.64
C GLY A 250 -1.72 -14.36 7.30
N ILE A 251 -2.00 -15.20 8.30
CA ILE A 251 -2.22 -16.63 8.06
C ILE A 251 -3.55 -16.93 7.38
N LEU A 252 -4.63 -16.18 7.67
CA LEU A 252 -5.92 -16.33 6.97
C LEU A 252 -5.79 -16.02 5.47
N ASN A 253 -5.01 -14.99 5.10
CA ASN A 253 -4.68 -14.74 3.70
C ASN A 253 -3.89 -15.91 3.09
N GLY A 254 -2.95 -16.50 3.84
CA GLY A 254 -2.21 -17.68 3.42
C GLY A 254 -3.13 -18.86 3.12
N CYS A 255 -4.11 -19.11 4.00
CA CYS A 255 -5.14 -20.12 3.78
C CYS A 255 -6.03 -19.80 2.58
N SER A 256 -6.47 -18.54 2.43
CA SER A 256 -7.29 -18.10 1.28
C SER A 256 -6.58 -18.30 -0.06
N HIS A 257 -5.29 -17.98 -0.15
CA HIS A 257 -4.53 -18.12 -1.39
C HIS A 257 -4.15 -19.57 -1.72
N ALA A 258 -4.06 -20.44 -0.72
CA ALA A 258 -3.73 -21.86 -0.87
C ALA A 258 -4.98 -22.78 -0.89
N GLY A 259 -6.18 -22.25 -0.63
CA GLY A 259 -7.42 -23.02 -0.59
C GLY A 259 -7.57 -23.92 0.65
N LEU A 260 -6.92 -23.57 1.76
CA LEU A 260 -6.91 -24.32 3.02
C LEU A 260 -8.14 -23.95 3.86
N VAL A 261 -9.30 -24.44 3.44
CA VAL A 261 -10.60 -24.04 4.00
C VAL A 261 -10.78 -24.46 5.46
N GLU A 262 -10.37 -25.68 5.80
CA GLU A 262 -10.55 -26.24 7.14
C GLU A 262 -9.66 -25.52 8.15
N GLU A 263 -8.38 -25.35 7.81
CA GLU A 263 -7.38 -24.65 8.61
C GLU A 263 -7.75 -23.16 8.75
N GLY A 264 -8.16 -22.51 7.66
CA GLY A 264 -8.61 -21.12 7.70
C GLY A 264 -9.84 -20.89 8.58
N CYS A 265 -10.83 -21.80 8.52
CA CYS A 265 -11.97 -21.75 9.44
C CYS A 265 -11.53 -21.98 10.89
N SER A 266 -10.67 -22.97 11.14
CA SER A 266 -10.16 -23.27 12.48
C SER A 266 -9.44 -22.07 13.10
N ILE A 267 -8.53 -21.45 12.36
CA ILE A 267 -7.80 -20.25 12.78
C ILE A 267 -8.77 -19.11 13.11
N PHE A 268 -9.75 -18.86 12.24
CA PHE A 268 -10.72 -17.78 12.45
C PHE A 268 -11.52 -17.96 13.73
N TYR A 269 -11.99 -19.18 14.05
CA TYR A 269 -12.73 -19.41 15.28
C TYR A 269 -11.84 -19.42 16.53
N ASN A 270 -10.61 -19.95 16.42
CA ASN A 270 -9.62 -19.94 17.49
C ASN A 270 -9.19 -18.53 17.88
N MET A 271 -9.25 -17.58 16.94
CA MET A 271 -9.02 -16.15 17.17
C MET A 271 -9.76 -15.64 18.40
N SER A 272 -11.07 -15.87 18.48
CA SER A 272 -11.88 -15.44 19.62
C SER A 272 -11.91 -16.45 20.76
N GLN A 273 -11.94 -17.75 20.45
CA GLN A 273 -12.14 -18.81 21.46
C GLN A 273 -10.89 -19.09 22.29
N THR A 274 -9.72 -19.06 21.66
CA THR A 274 -8.44 -19.46 22.28
C THR A 274 -7.56 -18.26 22.57
N TRP A 275 -7.49 -17.30 21.64
CA TRP A 275 -6.57 -16.16 21.74
C TRP A 275 -7.23 -14.86 22.21
N GLY A 276 -8.55 -14.85 22.38
CA GLY A 276 -9.28 -13.67 22.90
C GLY A 276 -9.23 -12.45 21.98
N ILE A 277 -8.95 -12.63 20.69
CA ILE A 277 -8.85 -11.55 19.71
C ILE A 277 -10.23 -11.35 19.06
N THR A 278 -10.69 -10.11 19.05
CA THR A 278 -11.96 -9.72 18.42
C THR A 278 -11.79 -9.64 16.91
N PRO A 279 -12.59 -10.37 16.10
CA PRO A 279 -12.46 -10.33 14.65
C PRO A 279 -12.84 -8.96 14.08
N GLU A 280 -11.89 -8.35 13.37
CA GLU A 280 -12.08 -7.09 12.63
C GLU A 280 -12.61 -7.32 11.20
N ILE A 281 -12.95 -6.24 10.50
CA ILE A 281 -13.56 -6.27 9.16
C ILE A 281 -12.69 -7.05 8.16
N GLU A 282 -11.37 -6.94 8.27
CA GLU A 282 -10.38 -7.59 7.41
C GLU A 282 -10.36 -9.12 7.60
N HIS A 283 -10.57 -9.61 8.83
CA HIS A 283 -10.60 -11.05 9.13
C HIS A 283 -11.82 -11.71 8.48
N TYR A 284 -12.99 -11.06 8.61
CA TYR A 284 -14.19 -11.49 7.90
C TYR A 284 -13.96 -11.44 6.38
N GLY A 285 -13.38 -10.35 5.86
CA GLY A 285 -13.00 -10.23 4.46
C GLY A 285 -12.21 -11.43 3.94
N CYS A 286 -11.17 -11.85 4.66
CA CYS A 286 -10.34 -13.00 4.29
C CYS A 286 -11.11 -14.33 4.36
N LEU A 287 -11.94 -14.53 5.39
CA LEU A 287 -12.74 -15.75 5.52
C LEU A 287 -13.78 -15.86 4.41
N ILE A 288 -14.43 -14.74 4.04
CA ILE A 288 -15.39 -14.68 2.95
C ILE A 288 -14.70 -14.94 1.60
N ASP A 289 -13.51 -14.38 1.37
CA ASP A 289 -12.72 -14.66 0.17
C ASP A 289 -12.35 -16.16 0.09
N LEU A 290 -11.85 -16.76 1.17
CA LEU A 290 -11.53 -18.19 1.26
C LEU A 290 -12.74 -19.08 0.92
N LEU A 291 -13.88 -18.84 1.57
CA LEU A 291 -15.10 -19.62 1.36
C LEU A 291 -15.69 -19.39 -0.03
N GLY A 292 -15.63 -18.15 -0.52
CA GLY A 292 -16.10 -17.78 -1.85
C GLY A 292 -15.31 -18.52 -2.94
N ARG A 293 -13.98 -18.48 -2.87
CA ARG A 293 -13.10 -19.21 -3.80
C ARG A 293 -13.34 -20.71 -3.75
N ALA A 294 -13.57 -21.28 -2.56
CA ALA A 294 -13.91 -22.68 -2.38
C ALA A 294 -15.34 -23.07 -2.83
N GLY A 295 -16.16 -22.12 -3.29
CA GLY A 295 -17.53 -22.37 -3.76
C GLY A 295 -18.56 -22.54 -2.63
N GLN A 296 -18.18 -22.32 -1.36
CA GLN A 296 -19.07 -22.40 -0.20
C GLN A 296 -19.88 -21.10 -0.04
N LEU A 297 -20.54 -20.66 -1.11
CA LEU A 297 -21.20 -19.35 -1.20
C LEU A 297 -22.27 -19.12 -0.14
N GLN A 298 -23.06 -20.15 0.19
CA GLN A 298 -24.11 -20.05 1.21
C GLN A 298 -23.53 -19.89 2.62
N LYS A 299 -22.42 -20.58 2.92
CA LYS A 299 -21.72 -20.43 4.20
C LYS A 299 -21.11 -19.04 4.32
N ALA A 300 -20.50 -18.53 3.25
CA ALA A 300 -20.00 -17.17 3.19
C ALA A 300 -21.11 -16.13 3.42
N LEU A 301 -22.24 -16.25 2.72
CA LEU A 301 -23.39 -15.37 2.92
C LEU A 301 -23.92 -15.41 4.37
N ALA A 302 -24.01 -16.61 4.95
CA ALA A 302 -24.47 -16.77 6.33
C ALA A 302 -23.56 -16.06 7.34
N ILE A 303 -22.24 -16.02 7.09
CA ILE A 303 -21.28 -15.30 7.93
C ILE A 303 -21.48 -13.78 7.80
N ILE A 304 -21.62 -13.26 6.57
CA ILE A 304 -21.86 -11.83 6.34
C ILE A 304 -23.13 -11.34 7.04
N ILE A 305 -24.18 -12.18 7.09
CA ILE A 305 -25.44 -11.81 7.76
C ILE A 305 -25.32 -11.87 9.28
N LYS A 306 -24.52 -12.79 9.83
CA LYS A 306 -24.39 -13.03 11.28
C LYS A 306 -23.32 -12.17 11.96
N MET A 307 -22.41 -11.57 11.19
CA MET A 307 -21.31 -10.81 11.78
C MET A 307 -21.81 -9.57 12.56
N PRO A 308 -21.13 -9.19 13.65
CA PRO A 308 -21.56 -8.07 14.49
C PRO A 308 -21.17 -6.69 13.93
N LEU A 309 -20.49 -6.64 12.78
CA LEU A 309 -19.98 -5.43 12.14
C LEU A 309 -20.75 -5.14 10.85
N GLU A 310 -20.82 -3.88 10.43
CA GLU A 310 -21.38 -3.53 9.13
C GLU A 310 -20.49 -4.08 8.00
N PRO A 311 -21.00 -4.94 7.11
CA PRO A 311 -20.19 -5.51 6.04
C PRO A 311 -19.71 -4.44 5.05
N ASP A 312 -18.43 -4.45 4.75
CA ASP A 312 -17.85 -3.50 3.81
C ASP A 312 -18.11 -3.88 2.34
N ILE A 313 -17.86 -2.94 1.44
CA ILE A 313 -18.07 -3.17 0.01
C ILE A 313 -17.11 -4.23 -0.55
N VAL A 314 -15.94 -4.43 0.08
CA VAL A 314 -14.93 -5.39 -0.38
C VAL A 314 -15.40 -6.82 -0.15
N MET A 315 -16.07 -7.13 0.97
CA MET A 315 -16.69 -8.44 1.22
C MET A 315 -17.75 -8.79 0.18
N TRP A 316 -18.69 -7.88 -0.08
CA TRP A 316 -19.73 -8.10 -1.09
C TRP A 316 -19.14 -8.29 -2.50
N ARG A 317 -18.09 -7.53 -2.84
CA ARG A 317 -17.34 -7.70 -4.09
C ARG A 317 -16.68 -9.07 -4.20
N SER A 318 -16.07 -9.54 -3.11
CA SER A 318 -15.39 -10.84 -3.07
C SER A 318 -16.39 -11.98 -3.25
N LEU A 319 -17.52 -11.93 -2.55
CA LEU A 319 -18.58 -12.93 -2.70
C LEU A 319 -19.23 -12.90 -4.09
N LEU A 320 -19.43 -11.71 -4.66
CA LEU A 320 -19.96 -11.58 -6.02
C LEU A 320 -19.00 -12.14 -7.07
N SER A 321 -17.70 -11.89 -6.91
CA SER A 321 -16.66 -12.49 -7.77
C SER A 321 -16.70 -14.02 -7.68
N ALA A 322 -16.88 -14.57 -6.47
CA ALA A 322 -17.07 -16.00 -6.28
C ALA A 322 -18.36 -16.53 -6.96
N CYS A 323 -19.48 -15.82 -6.87
CA CYS A 323 -20.71 -16.18 -7.59
C CYS A 323 -20.50 -16.26 -9.10
N ARG A 324 -19.72 -15.34 -9.68
CA ARG A 324 -19.34 -15.37 -11.11
C ARG A 324 -18.52 -16.63 -11.43
N ASN A 325 -17.46 -16.88 -10.65
CA ASN A 325 -16.56 -18.01 -10.89
C ASN A 325 -17.28 -19.36 -10.76
N HIS A 326 -18.24 -19.46 -9.84
CA HIS A 326 -19.05 -20.66 -9.60
C HIS A 326 -20.40 -20.66 -10.34
N ARG A 327 -20.62 -19.70 -11.26
CA ARG A 327 -21.83 -19.55 -12.08
C ARG A 327 -23.17 -19.52 -11.31
N ASN A 328 -23.16 -18.99 -10.09
CA ASN A 328 -24.35 -18.81 -9.27
C ASN A 328 -24.99 -17.43 -9.51
N ILE A 329 -25.82 -17.36 -10.55
CA ILE A 329 -26.43 -16.11 -11.03
C ILE A 329 -27.42 -15.55 -10.01
N GLU A 330 -28.26 -16.39 -9.42
CA GLU A 330 -29.32 -15.99 -8.49
C GLU A 330 -28.74 -15.25 -7.26
N LEU A 331 -27.72 -15.83 -6.63
CA LEU A 331 -27.05 -15.18 -5.50
C LEU A 331 -26.30 -13.91 -5.94
N GLY A 332 -25.70 -13.92 -7.13
CA GLY A 332 -25.04 -12.75 -7.69
C GLY A 332 -25.99 -11.56 -7.86
N GLU A 333 -27.22 -11.79 -8.33
CA GLU A 333 -28.23 -10.73 -8.45
C GLU A 333 -28.66 -10.16 -7.10
N ARG A 334 -28.83 -11.01 -6.09
CA ARG A 334 -29.17 -10.58 -4.71
C ARG A 334 -28.06 -9.72 -4.12
N ILE A 335 -26.80 -10.13 -4.29
CA ILE A 335 -25.64 -9.35 -3.81
C ILE A 335 -25.55 -8.01 -4.55
N LEU A 336 -25.80 -7.99 -5.87
CA LEU A 336 -25.81 -6.74 -6.63
C LEU A 336 -26.82 -5.73 -6.11
N HIS A 337 -28.01 -6.20 -5.75
CA HIS A 337 -29.01 -5.35 -5.12
C HIS A 337 -28.53 -4.78 -3.78
N GLN A 338 -27.86 -5.61 -2.97
CA GLN A 338 -27.30 -5.17 -1.69
C GLN A 338 -26.17 -4.13 -1.86
N ILE A 339 -25.26 -4.33 -2.82
CA ILE A 339 -24.19 -3.36 -3.11
C ILE A 339 -24.80 -2.03 -3.58
N ALA A 340 -25.81 -2.06 -4.46
CA ALA A 340 -26.49 -0.86 -4.91
C ALA A 340 -27.12 -0.07 -3.75
N LEU A 341 -27.73 -0.77 -2.78
CA LEU A 341 -28.29 -0.14 -1.58
C LEU A 341 -27.22 0.49 -0.67
N LEU A 342 -26.04 -0.12 -0.57
CA LEU A 342 -24.92 0.40 0.23
C LEU A 342 -24.24 1.60 -0.43
N ASP A 343 -24.06 1.57 -1.75
CA ASP A 343 -23.52 2.69 -2.53
C ASP A 343 -24.45 3.91 -2.51
N LEU A 344 -25.78 3.70 -2.48
CA LEU A 344 -26.74 4.80 -2.35
C LEU A 344 -26.68 5.51 -0.98
N LYS A 345 -26.14 4.86 0.06
CA LYS A 345 -25.99 5.46 1.40
C LYS A 345 -24.68 6.23 1.57
N LYS A 346 -23.64 5.94 0.78
CA LYS A 346 -22.35 6.61 0.80
C LYS A 346 -22.17 7.35 -0.53
N GLN A 347 -22.48 8.65 -0.57
CA GLN A 347 -22.32 9.50 -1.77
C GLN A 347 -20.88 9.42 -2.33
N GLY A 348 -20.59 8.46 -3.20
CA GLY A 348 -19.22 8.24 -3.70
C GLY A 348 -19.05 7.03 -4.62
N GLY A 349 -19.12 7.26 -5.93
CA GLY A 349 -18.32 6.55 -6.94
C GLY A 349 -18.50 5.03 -7.12
N GLY A 350 -19.51 4.42 -6.51
CA GLY A 350 -19.78 2.98 -6.60
C GLY A 350 -20.67 2.56 -7.79
N HIS A 351 -21.39 3.52 -8.38
CA HIS A 351 -22.23 3.32 -9.56
C HIS A 351 -21.50 2.69 -10.76
N LEU A 352 -20.23 3.06 -10.98
CA LEU A 352 -19.38 2.49 -12.05
C LEU A 352 -19.11 0.99 -11.85
N LEU A 353 -18.91 0.57 -10.61
CA LEU A 353 -18.60 -0.82 -10.30
C LEU A 353 -19.86 -1.69 -10.38
N VAL A 354 -20.96 -1.25 -9.78
CA VAL A 354 -22.26 -1.94 -9.89
C VAL A 354 -22.69 -2.05 -11.36
N SER A 355 -22.42 -1.00 -12.14
CA SER A 355 -22.63 -1.00 -13.58
C SER A 355 -21.78 -2.05 -14.33
N ASN A 356 -20.47 -2.13 -14.06
CA ASN A 356 -19.60 -3.16 -14.64
C ASN A 356 -20.10 -4.57 -14.32
N MET A 357 -20.65 -4.75 -13.12
CA MET A 357 -21.17 -6.03 -12.67
C MET A 357 -22.49 -6.39 -13.35
N TYR A 358 -23.41 -5.44 -13.59
CA TYR A 358 -24.60 -5.69 -14.40
C TYR A 358 -24.26 -6.09 -15.85
N ALA A 359 -23.21 -5.50 -16.42
CA ALA A 359 -22.70 -5.90 -17.74
C ALA A 359 -22.23 -7.36 -17.74
N THR A 360 -21.53 -7.81 -16.68
CA THR A 360 -21.08 -9.22 -16.57
C THR A 360 -22.21 -10.24 -16.46
N PHE A 361 -23.41 -9.84 -16.01
CA PHE A 361 -24.60 -10.70 -15.99
C PHE A 361 -25.54 -10.46 -17.20
N GLY A 362 -25.09 -9.71 -18.22
CA GLY A 362 -25.85 -9.47 -19.45
C GLY A 362 -27.05 -8.53 -19.30
N ARG A 363 -27.11 -7.72 -18.23
CA ARG A 363 -28.24 -6.82 -17.92
C ARG A 363 -27.91 -5.37 -18.30
N TRP A 364 -27.84 -5.12 -19.60
CA TRP A 364 -27.45 -3.83 -20.20
C TRP A 364 -28.37 -2.66 -19.84
N ASP A 365 -29.68 -2.91 -19.68
CA ASP A 365 -30.66 -1.85 -19.39
C ASP A 365 -30.45 -1.19 -18.02
N LYS A 366 -30.17 -2.01 -16.98
CA LYS A 366 -29.90 -1.53 -15.62
C LYS A 366 -28.53 -0.85 -15.53
N MET A 367 -27.56 -1.33 -16.31
CA MET A 367 -26.24 -0.71 -16.44
C MET A 367 -26.34 0.71 -16.99
N ALA A 368 -27.09 0.92 -18.07
CA ALA A 368 -27.27 2.23 -18.70
C ALA A 368 -27.85 3.26 -17.72
N GLN A 369 -28.89 2.88 -16.96
CA GLN A 369 -29.53 3.75 -15.97
C GLN A 369 -28.58 4.19 -14.85
N LEU A 370 -27.73 3.29 -14.34
CA LEU A 370 -26.77 3.60 -13.27
C LEU A 370 -25.61 4.48 -13.74
N ARG A 371 -25.18 4.36 -15.00
CA ARG A 371 -24.10 5.19 -15.54
C ARG A 371 -24.54 6.59 -15.98
N CYS A 372 -25.78 6.79 -16.42
CA CYS A 372 -26.31 8.13 -16.66
C CYS A 372 -26.21 8.99 -15.38
N ARG A 373 -26.55 8.40 -14.22
CA ARG A 373 -26.40 9.05 -12.91
C ARG A 373 -24.93 9.27 -12.51
N ALA A 374 -24.04 8.34 -12.81
CA ALA A 374 -22.61 8.45 -12.48
C ALA A 374 -21.87 9.55 -13.26
N ARG A 375 -22.35 9.93 -14.47
CA ARG A 375 -21.75 11.01 -15.26
C ARG A 375 -21.93 12.39 -14.62
N GLU A 376 -22.92 12.56 -13.75
CA GLU A 376 -23.19 13.81 -13.06
C GLU A 376 -22.28 14.03 -11.83
N GLU A 377 -21.59 12.98 -11.34
CA GLU A 377 -20.84 12.98 -10.07
C GLU A 377 -19.31 12.77 -10.23
N SER A 378 -18.74 12.99 -11.42
CA SER A 378 -17.37 12.53 -11.74
C SER A 378 -16.24 13.25 -10.98
N GLU A 379 -15.86 12.75 -9.80
CA GLU A 379 -14.47 12.78 -9.33
C GLU A 379 -13.63 11.75 -10.11
N MET A 380 -12.66 12.21 -10.90
CA MET A 380 -11.76 11.34 -11.66
C MET A 380 -10.90 10.49 -10.71
N LYS A 381 -11.17 9.19 -10.61
CA LYS A 381 -10.28 8.24 -9.92
C LYS A 381 -8.92 8.19 -10.62
N LYS A 382 -7.82 8.30 -9.87
CA LYS A 382 -6.46 8.14 -10.40
C LYS A 382 -6.30 6.77 -11.07
N PRO A 383 -5.72 6.70 -12.29
CA PRO A 383 -5.54 5.43 -13.00
C PRO A 383 -4.57 4.51 -12.25
N GLY A 384 -4.75 3.20 -12.43
CA GLY A 384 -3.82 2.21 -11.90
C GLY A 384 -2.50 2.23 -12.66
N TRP A 385 -1.40 2.00 -11.95
CA TRP A 385 -0.04 2.00 -12.48
C TRP A 385 0.63 0.64 -12.30
N SER A 386 1.65 0.39 -13.11
CA SER A 386 2.52 -0.78 -13.00
C SER A 386 3.99 -0.34 -13.08
N CYS A 387 4.83 -0.79 -12.15
CA CYS A 387 6.26 -0.52 -12.12
C CYS A 387 7.05 -1.77 -12.54
N ILE A 388 8.15 -1.57 -13.25
CA ILE A 388 9.16 -2.57 -13.59
C ILE A 388 10.54 -2.00 -13.33
N GLU A 389 11.44 -2.82 -12.76
CA GLU A 389 12.84 -2.44 -12.57
C GLU A 389 13.71 -3.06 -13.66
N VAL A 390 14.48 -2.23 -14.37
CA VAL A 390 15.42 -2.63 -15.42
C VAL A 390 16.73 -1.88 -15.19
N ASP A 391 17.86 -2.60 -15.18
CA ASP A 391 19.20 -2.03 -14.97
C ASP A 391 19.36 -1.15 -13.71
N GLY A 392 18.54 -1.42 -12.68
CA GLY A 392 18.53 -0.66 -11.43
C GLY A 392 17.70 0.62 -11.49
N GLU A 393 17.01 0.92 -12.59
CA GLU A 393 16.04 2.02 -12.69
C GLU A 393 14.60 1.48 -12.65
N VAL A 394 13.72 2.18 -11.96
CA VAL A 394 12.30 1.81 -11.87
C VAL A 394 11.49 2.64 -12.85
N HIS A 395 10.82 1.97 -13.78
CA HIS A 395 9.96 2.57 -14.79
C HIS A 395 8.50 2.37 -14.40
N GLU A 396 7.77 3.48 -14.24
CA GLU A 396 6.33 3.48 -14.00
C GLU A 396 5.56 3.60 -15.33
N PHE A 397 4.52 2.79 -15.47
CA PHE A 397 3.58 2.83 -16.59
C PHE A 397 2.16 3.05 -16.10
N VAL A 398 1.42 3.93 -16.77
CA VAL A 398 -0.03 4.08 -16.63
C VAL A 398 -0.77 3.56 -17.86
N ALA A 399 -2.07 3.26 -17.74
CA ALA A 399 -2.85 2.86 -18.91
C ALA A 399 -2.92 4.02 -19.93
N ASP A 400 -2.74 3.70 -21.23
CA ASP A 400 -2.54 4.70 -22.30
C ASP A 400 -1.39 5.69 -22.01
N ASP A 401 -0.28 5.19 -21.44
CA ASP A 401 0.89 6.03 -21.10
C ASP A 401 1.36 6.87 -22.30
N ARG A 402 1.74 8.12 -22.06
CA ARG A 402 2.31 9.04 -23.06
C ARG A 402 3.60 9.70 -22.59
N LEU A 403 3.99 9.48 -21.33
CA LEU A 403 5.08 10.18 -20.68
C LEU A 403 6.39 9.40 -20.78
N HIS A 404 6.33 8.08 -20.93
CA HIS A 404 7.54 7.27 -21.03
C HIS A 404 8.37 7.64 -22.29
N PRO A 405 9.69 7.91 -22.18
CA PRO A 405 10.51 8.39 -23.31
C PRO A 405 10.50 7.47 -24.53
N ARG A 406 10.40 6.15 -24.30
CA ARG A 406 10.40 5.10 -25.34
C ARG A 406 9.01 4.53 -25.64
N ILE A 407 7.94 5.26 -25.32
CA ILE A 407 6.57 4.70 -25.36
C ILE A 407 6.15 4.21 -26.75
N ALA A 408 6.59 4.87 -27.83
CA ALA A 408 6.27 4.46 -29.19
C ALA A 408 6.88 3.08 -29.52
N GLU A 409 8.15 2.86 -29.15
CA GLU A 409 8.80 1.57 -29.32
C GLU A 409 8.14 0.48 -28.47
N ILE A 410 7.77 0.81 -27.22
CA ILE A 410 7.12 -0.13 -26.30
C ILE A 410 5.75 -0.56 -26.84
N ARG A 411 4.94 0.38 -27.35
CA ARG A 411 3.65 0.08 -27.97
C ARG A 411 3.81 -0.81 -29.19
N HIS A 412 4.76 -0.49 -30.07
CA HIS A 412 5.05 -1.32 -31.24
C HIS A 412 5.47 -2.74 -30.86
N LYS A 413 6.38 -2.87 -29.87
CA LYS A 413 6.77 -4.19 -29.35
C LYS A 413 5.60 -4.92 -28.72
N LEU A 414 4.74 -4.21 -28.00
CA LEU A 414 3.58 -4.81 -27.36
C LEU A 414 2.63 -5.42 -28.41
N ASP A 415 2.40 -4.72 -29.53
CA ASP A 415 1.58 -5.23 -30.63
C ASP A 415 2.16 -6.54 -31.19
N ASP A 416 3.48 -6.61 -31.37
CA ASP A 416 4.17 -7.84 -31.79
C ASP A 416 4.02 -8.97 -30.77
N VAL A 417 4.23 -8.65 -29.48
CA VAL A 417 4.13 -9.62 -28.38
C VAL A 417 2.72 -10.18 -28.27
N LEU A 418 1.69 -9.33 -28.34
CA LEU A 418 0.30 -9.77 -28.26
C LEU A 418 -0.13 -10.56 -29.49
N ARG A 419 0.34 -10.18 -30.68
CA ARG A 419 0.13 -10.95 -31.92
C ARG A 419 0.72 -12.35 -31.80
N GLU A 420 1.96 -12.46 -31.32
CA GLU A 420 2.63 -13.76 -31.16
C GLU A 420 1.98 -14.60 -30.05
N ALA A 421 1.62 -13.97 -28.92
CA ALA A 421 0.87 -14.60 -27.85
C ALA A 421 -0.50 -15.12 -28.31
N GLY A 422 -1.17 -14.41 -29.23
CA GLY A 422 -2.41 -14.87 -29.84
C GLY A 422 -2.21 -16.07 -30.77
N MET A 423 -1.24 -15.99 -31.68
CA MET A 423 -1.00 -17.04 -32.68
C MET A 423 -0.45 -18.34 -32.08
N LYS A 424 0.51 -18.25 -31.16
CA LYS A 424 1.21 -19.42 -30.60
C LYS A 424 0.71 -19.81 -29.21
N GLY A 425 0.27 -18.83 -28.42
CA GLY A 425 -0.15 -19.02 -27.03
C GLY A 425 -1.67 -19.08 -26.82
N GLY A 426 -2.46 -18.90 -27.89
CA GLY A 426 -3.92 -18.94 -27.83
C GLY A 426 -4.56 -17.77 -27.06
N TYR A 427 -3.83 -16.67 -26.85
CA TYR A 427 -4.37 -15.49 -26.18
C TYR A 427 -5.43 -14.79 -27.03
N VAL A 428 -6.60 -14.52 -26.43
CA VAL A 428 -7.66 -13.72 -27.03
C VAL A 428 -8.01 -12.60 -26.06
N SER A 429 -8.02 -11.36 -26.56
CA SER A 429 -8.34 -10.20 -25.72
C SER A 429 -9.78 -10.25 -25.24
N ASN A 430 -9.97 -10.14 -23.91
CA ASN A 430 -11.29 -10.10 -23.32
C ASN A 430 -11.84 -8.66 -23.34
N THR A 431 -12.48 -8.30 -24.45
CA THR A 431 -13.11 -6.97 -24.66
C THR A 431 -14.38 -6.76 -23.84
N GLY A 432 -14.94 -7.82 -23.26
CA GLY A 432 -16.16 -7.75 -22.43
C GLY A 432 -16.01 -6.89 -21.17
N GLN A 433 -14.78 -6.53 -20.80
CA GLN A 433 -14.47 -5.67 -19.66
C GLN A 433 -14.31 -4.18 -20.03
N VAL A 434 -14.19 -3.83 -21.32
CA VAL A 434 -14.09 -2.43 -21.77
C VAL A 434 -15.45 -1.91 -22.19
N LEU A 435 -15.95 -0.94 -21.44
CA LEU A 435 -17.30 -0.40 -21.58
C LEU A 435 -17.28 1.03 -22.12
N PHE A 436 -17.58 1.16 -23.41
CA PHE A 436 -17.93 2.40 -24.11
C PHE A 436 -18.79 2.12 -25.36
N ASP A 437 -19.49 3.13 -25.89
CA ASP A 437 -19.91 3.26 -27.31
C ASP A 437 -18.67 3.44 -28.22
N LEU A 438 -17.72 2.54 -28.06
CA LEU A 438 -16.51 2.45 -28.86
C LEU A 438 -16.72 1.33 -29.85
N SER A 439 -16.14 1.47 -31.04
CA SER A 439 -16.06 0.37 -31.99
C SER A 439 -15.37 -0.84 -31.34
N GLU A 440 -15.57 -2.05 -31.85
CA GLU A 440 -14.83 -3.20 -31.32
C GLU A 440 -13.32 -2.98 -31.37
N GLU A 441 -12.81 -2.27 -32.38
CA GLU A 441 -11.41 -1.90 -32.55
C GLU A 441 -10.90 -1.04 -31.39
N ASP A 442 -11.64 0.02 -31.04
CA ASP A 442 -11.29 0.92 -29.94
C ASP A 442 -11.36 0.22 -28.56
N ARG A 443 -12.26 -0.76 -28.40
CA ARG A 443 -12.33 -1.57 -27.17
C ARG A 443 -11.13 -2.49 -27.03
N VAL A 444 -10.70 -3.12 -28.12
CA VAL A 444 -9.48 -3.92 -28.17
C VAL A 444 -8.28 -3.06 -27.81
N GLN A 445 -8.18 -1.85 -28.37
CA GLN A 445 -7.06 -0.93 -28.13
C GLN A 445 -6.95 -0.50 -26.66
N ALA A 446 -8.08 -0.22 -25.99
CA ALA A 446 -8.10 0.12 -24.57
C ALA A 446 -7.63 -1.04 -23.67
N VAL A 447 -7.97 -2.30 -24.01
CA VAL A 447 -7.48 -3.49 -23.30
C VAL A 447 -6.00 -3.76 -23.58
N GLN A 448 -5.53 -3.44 -24.80
CA GLN A 448 -4.15 -3.66 -25.20
C GLN A 448 -3.20 -2.80 -24.36
N TRP A 449 -3.52 -1.53 -24.12
CA TRP A 449 -2.61 -0.59 -23.45
C TRP A 449 -2.76 -0.55 -21.93
N HIS A 450 -3.06 -1.69 -21.31
CA HIS A 450 -2.95 -1.85 -19.87
C HIS A 450 -1.50 -1.73 -19.40
N SER A 451 -1.29 -1.09 -18.24
CA SER A 451 0.06 -0.80 -17.74
C SER A 451 0.93 -2.03 -17.51
N GLU A 452 0.35 -3.19 -17.16
CA GLU A 452 1.11 -4.44 -17.00
C GLU A 452 1.68 -4.92 -18.33
N LYS A 453 0.90 -4.78 -19.40
CA LYS A 453 1.29 -5.22 -20.74
C LYS A 453 2.40 -4.33 -21.29
N LEU A 454 2.29 -3.02 -21.10
CA LEU A 454 3.36 -2.07 -21.41
C LEU A 454 4.64 -2.42 -20.64
N ALA A 455 4.54 -2.70 -19.34
CA ALA A 455 5.68 -3.09 -18.52
C ALA A 455 6.33 -4.41 -18.98
N VAL A 456 5.56 -5.43 -19.35
CA VAL A 456 6.11 -6.68 -19.90
C VAL A 456 6.76 -6.46 -21.25
N ALA A 457 6.15 -5.69 -22.15
CA ALA A 457 6.75 -5.38 -23.44
C ALA A 457 8.10 -4.67 -23.26
N PHE A 458 8.17 -3.68 -22.36
CA PHE A 458 9.43 -3.02 -22.01
C PHE A 458 10.46 -4.00 -21.41
N GLY A 459 10.04 -4.88 -20.49
CA GLY A 459 10.90 -5.92 -19.93
C GLY A 459 11.46 -6.88 -21.00
N LEU A 460 10.65 -7.26 -21.99
CA LEU A 460 11.09 -8.10 -23.11
C LEU A 460 12.05 -7.39 -24.08
N MET A 461 12.01 -6.06 -24.16
CA MET A 461 12.94 -5.28 -24.99
C MET A 461 14.28 -5.07 -24.33
N SER A 462 14.27 -4.87 -23.02
CA SER A 462 15.43 -4.31 -22.30
C SER A 462 16.17 -5.34 -21.45
N MET A 463 15.59 -6.52 -21.18
CA MET A 463 16.21 -7.51 -20.29
C MET A 463 16.78 -8.71 -21.04
N ASP A 464 17.99 -9.13 -20.64
CA ASP A 464 18.69 -10.29 -21.19
C ASP A 464 17.93 -11.62 -21.04
N VAL A 465 18.24 -12.56 -21.94
CA VAL A 465 17.74 -13.95 -21.92
C VAL A 465 18.12 -14.61 -20.59
N GLY A 466 17.14 -15.18 -19.90
CA GLY A 466 17.31 -15.83 -18.59
C GLY A 466 16.96 -14.98 -17.36
N CYS A 467 16.84 -13.65 -17.50
CA CYS A 467 16.35 -12.79 -16.41
C CYS A 467 14.82 -12.87 -16.28
N SER A 468 14.28 -12.94 -15.06
CA SER A 468 12.84 -12.88 -14.79
C SER A 468 12.32 -11.44 -14.86
N ILE A 469 11.19 -11.19 -15.52
CA ILE A 469 10.51 -9.88 -15.53
C ILE A 469 9.73 -9.74 -14.22
N ARG A 470 9.97 -8.68 -13.44
CA ARG A 470 9.25 -8.42 -12.18
C ARG A 470 8.44 -7.13 -12.30
N ILE A 471 7.14 -7.23 -12.07
CA ILE A 471 6.20 -6.13 -12.18
C ILE A 471 5.44 -5.97 -10.86
N VAL A 472 5.32 -4.74 -10.41
CA VAL A 472 4.44 -4.37 -9.30
C VAL A 472 3.26 -3.57 -9.84
N LYS A 473 2.03 -3.97 -9.52
CA LYS A 473 0.82 -3.25 -9.90
C LYS A 473 0.11 -2.67 -8.68
N SER A 474 -0.38 -1.44 -8.83
CA SER A 474 -1.14 -0.76 -7.78
C SER A 474 -2.63 -1.12 -7.72
N LEU A 475 -3.11 -2.07 -8.52
CA LEU A 475 -4.45 -2.63 -8.51
C LEU A 475 -4.36 -4.15 -8.64
N ARG A 476 -5.46 -4.86 -8.37
CA ARG A 476 -5.57 -6.30 -8.67
C ARG A 476 -5.42 -6.52 -10.18
N ILE A 477 -4.68 -7.56 -10.59
CA ILE A 477 -4.54 -7.89 -12.02
C ILE A 477 -5.92 -8.22 -12.60
N CYS A 478 -6.23 -7.78 -13.82
CA CYS A 478 -7.49 -8.18 -14.47
C CYS A 478 -7.34 -9.54 -15.16
N GLU A 479 -8.47 -10.18 -15.46
CA GLU A 479 -8.50 -11.51 -16.10
C GLU A 479 -7.80 -11.52 -17.47
N ASP A 480 -7.95 -10.44 -18.22
CA ASP A 480 -7.30 -10.26 -19.52
C ASP A 480 -5.77 -10.18 -19.38
N CYS A 481 -5.27 -9.30 -18.50
CA CYS A 481 -3.83 -9.20 -18.22
C CYS A 481 -3.27 -10.53 -17.70
N HIS A 482 -3.98 -11.21 -16.78
CA HIS A 482 -3.56 -12.51 -16.27
C HIS A 482 -3.45 -13.56 -17.39
N SER A 483 -4.41 -13.58 -18.31
CA SER A 483 -4.39 -14.49 -19.48
C SER A 483 -3.29 -14.13 -20.48
N ALA A 484 -3.06 -12.84 -20.71
CA ALA A 484 -1.95 -12.36 -21.53
C ALA A 484 -0.60 -12.79 -20.94
N MET A 485 -0.38 -12.59 -19.62
CA MET A 485 0.89 -12.97 -18.98
C MET A 485 1.15 -14.48 -19.04
N LYS A 486 0.10 -15.32 -18.90
CA LYS A 486 0.22 -16.77 -19.13
C LYS A 486 0.74 -17.03 -20.55
N ALA A 487 0.04 -16.55 -21.57
CA ALA A 487 0.43 -16.78 -22.95
C ALA A 487 1.83 -16.24 -23.29
N ILE A 488 2.16 -15.03 -22.86
CA ILE A 488 3.48 -14.42 -23.09
C ILE A 488 4.57 -15.26 -22.42
N SER A 489 4.38 -15.70 -21.17
CA SER A 489 5.38 -16.53 -20.47
C SER A 489 5.68 -17.85 -21.18
N GLY A 490 4.67 -18.44 -21.84
CA GLY A 490 4.82 -19.68 -22.60
C GLY A 490 5.47 -19.47 -23.96
N VAL A 491 5.09 -18.41 -24.68
CA VAL A 491 5.58 -18.14 -26.04
C VAL A 491 7.02 -17.61 -26.04
N PHE A 492 7.36 -16.74 -25.08
CA PHE A 492 8.67 -16.11 -25.00
C PHE A 492 9.62 -16.81 -24.03
N GLU A 493 9.21 -17.95 -23.45
CA GLU A 493 9.99 -18.74 -22.48
C GLU A 493 10.59 -17.90 -21.35
N LYS A 494 9.81 -16.92 -20.88
CA LYS A 494 10.24 -15.90 -19.91
C LYS A 494 9.43 -16.04 -18.63
N GLU A 495 10.11 -16.12 -17.50
CA GLU A 495 9.44 -16.03 -16.20
C GLU A 495 8.97 -14.58 -15.96
N ILE A 496 7.68 -14.41 -15.72
CA ILE A 496 7.07 -13.12 -15.40
C ILE A 496 6.48 -13.20 -14.01
N VAL A 497 6.88 -12.30 -13.12
CA VAL A 497 6.40 -12.21 -11.74
C VAL A 497 5.63 -10.92 -11.60
N VAL A 498 4.33 -10.99 -11.36
CA VAL A 498 3.47 -9.82 -11.12
C VAL A 498 3.00 -9.82 -9.68
N ARG A 499 3.37 -8.80 -8.90
CA ARG A 499 2.76 -8.51 -7.60
C ARG A 499 1.60 -7.56 -7.80
N ASP A 500 0.40 -8.00 -7.47
CA ASP A 500 -0.76 -7.12 -7.38
C ASP A 500 -1.03 -6.68 -5.93
N ARG A 501 -2.17 -6.04 -5.66
CA ARG A 501 -2.54 -5.63 -4.29
C ARG A 501 -2.69 -6.78 -3.29
N SER A 502 -2.95 -7.98 -3.77
CA SER A 502 -3.36 -9.12 -2.95
C SER A 502 -2.28 -10.20 -2.88
N ARG A 503 -1.58 -10.48 -3.98
CA ARG A 503 -0.62 -11.59 -4.08
C ARG A 503 0.39 -11.43 -5.21
N PHE A 504 1.36 -12.33 -5.22
CA PHE A 504 2.19 -12.63 -6.38
C PHE A 504 1.50 -13.63 -7.31
N HIS A 505 1.72 -13.38 -8.60
CA HIS A 505 1.42 -14.26 -9.72
C HIS A 505 2.74 -14.53 -10.43
N THR A 506 3.19 -15.78 -10.43
CA THR A 506 4.41 -16.19 -11.13
C THR A 506 3.99 -16.99 -12.35
N PHE A 507 4.21 -16.40 -13.52
CA PHE A 507 3.90 -16.98 -14.81
C PHE A 507 5.14 -17.64 -15.39
N ARG A 508 5.03 -18.94 -15.65
CA ARG A 508 6.11 -19.75 -16.22
C ARG A 508 5.50 -20.83 -17.11
N GLU A 509 6.03 -20.97 -18.31
CA GLU A 509 5.64 -22.03 -19.25
C GLU A 509 4.11 -22.07 -19.49
N GLY A 510 3.46 -20.90 -19.59
CA GLY A 510 2.02 -20.81 -19.82
C GLY A 510 1.14 -20.97 -18.58
N LYS A 511 1.71 -21.25 -17.40
CA LYS A 511 0.99 -21.49 -16.15
C LYS A 511 1.25 -20.39 -15.15
N CYS A 512 0.28 -20.14 -14.26
CA CYS A 512 0.43 -19.21 -13.15
C CYS A 512 0.51 -19.97 -11.82
N SER A 513 1.33 -19.50 -10.87
CA SER A 513 1.42 -20.04 -9.51
C SER A 513 0.10 -19.99 -8.72
N CYS A 514 -0.89 -19.21 -9.18
CA CYS A 514 -2.22 -19.21 -8.59
C CYS A 514 -3.10 -20.37 -9.04
N MET A 515 -2.72 -21.14 -10.06
CA MET A 515 -3.55 -22.23 -10.62
C MET A 515 -4.97 -21.77 -11.01
N ASP A 516 -5.10 -20.52 -11.46
CA ASP A 516 -6.38 -19.83 -11.74
C ASP A 516 -7.33 -19.73 -10.52
N TYR A 517 -6.77 -19.90 -9.32
CA TYR A 517 -7.42 -19.71 -8.03
C TYR A 517 -6.98 -18.38 -7.41
N TRP A 518 -7.55 -17.26 -7.87
CA TRP A 518 -7.17 -15.92 -7.40
C TRP A 518 -8.31 -14.93 -7.25
#